data_AF-A0A7Z9KJ57-F1
#
_entry.id   AF-A0A7Z9KJ57-F1
#
_cell.length_a   1.000
_cell.length_b   1.000
_cell.length_c   1.000
_cell.angle_alpha   90.00
_cell.angle_beta   90.00
_cell.angle_gamma   90.00
#
_symmetry.space_group_name_H-M   'P 1'
#
loop_
_entity.id
_entity.type
_entity.pdbx_description
1 polymer ?
#
loop_
_entity_poly.entity_id
_entity_poly.type
_entity_poly.pdbx_seq_one_letter_code
_entity_poly.pdbx_strand_id
1 'polypeptide(L)'
;MLVGFVIGLLILISIFVKKKHEPLEPLKIDNPVRKKLIKVTHFSLYTLLLLMVSSGVSLSLISGVGEIAFFGSTAALPEDFVVFLPKTAHAIFAKVLFAFIGILIVGVLLYKFKTDSSISKRMWFGK
;
A
#
# COMPACT_ATOMS: atom_id res chain seq x y z
N MET A 1 -13.01 -7.04 -1.18
CA MET A 1 -12.54 -7.36 0.20
C MET A 1 -11.44 -8.43 0.19
N LEU A 2 -11.62 -9.56 -0.50
CA LEU A 2 -10.60 -10.63 -0.59
C LEU A 2 -9.22 -10.12 -1.04
N VAL A 3 -9.15 -9.37 -2.14
CA VAL A 3 -7.90 -8.77 -2.64
C VAL A 3 -7.27 -7.84 -1.58
N GLY A 4 -8.08 -7.09 -0.82
CA GLY A 4 -7.59 -6.23 0.24
C GLY A 4 -6.94 -6.99 1.39
N PHE A 5 -7.51 -8.14 1.79
CA PHE A 5 -6.90 -9.03 2.78
C PHE A 5 -5.59 -9.63 2.29
N VAL A 6 -5.55 -10.09 1.03
CA VAL A 6 -4.32 -10.61 0.41
C VAL A 6 -3.23 -9.54 0.39
N ILE A 7 -3.56 -8.31 -0.03
CA ILE A 7 -2.63 -7.18 0.00
C ILE A 7 -2.16 -6.91 1.44
N GLY A 8 -3.07 -6.89 2.41
CA GLY A 8 -2.74 -6.73 3.83
C GLY A 8 -1.74 -7.77 4.33
N LEU A 9 -1.98 -9.05 4.01
CA LEU A 9 -1.08 -10.14 4.35
C LEU A 9 0.29 -9.97 3.69
N LEU A 10 0.33 -9.65 2.39
CA LEU A 10 1.57 -9.42 1.66
C LEU A 10 2.37 -8.24 2.23
N ILE A 11 1.71 -7.18 2.70
CA ILE A 11 2.39 -6.05 3.35
C ILE A 11 3.03 -6.48 4.67
N LEU A 12 2.33 -7.24 5.50
CA LEU A 12 2.88 -7.76 6.76
C LEU A 12 4.08 -8.68 6.49
N ILE A 13 3.96 -9.59 5.52
CA ILE A 13 5.07 -10.43 5.07
C ILE A 13 6.23 -9.56 4.58
N SER A 14 5.95 -8.53 3.77
CA SER A 14 6.98 -7.63 3.23
C SER A 14 7.73 -6.88 4.34
N ILE A 15 7.02 -6.39 5.37
CA ILE A 15 7.62 -5.72 6.52
C ILE A 15 8.49 -6.71 7.31
N PHE A 16 7.99 -7.93 7.54
CA PHE A 16 8.73 -8.98 8.23
C PHE A 16 10.01 -9.36 7.49
N VAL A 17 9.92 -9.63 6.18
CA VAL A 17 11.06 -9.95 5.31
C VAL A 17 12.07 -8.81 5.33
N LYS A 18 11.62 -7.56 5.20
CA LYS A 18 12.49 -6.38 5.24
C LYS A 18 13.22 -6.21 6.58
N LYS A 19 12.60 -6.59 7.69
CA LYS A 19 13.24 -6.55 9.02
C LYS A 19 14.28 -7.66 9.19
N LYS A 20 14.07 -8.81 8.54
CA LYS A 20 14.93 -10.00 8.68
C LYS A 20 16.17 -9.98 7.77
N HIS A 21 16.11 -9.27 6.65
CA HIS A 21 17.20 -9.23 5.67
C HIS A 21 17.98 -7.93 5.74
N GLU A 22 19.28 -8.01 5.42
CA GLU A 22 20.11 -6.83 5.32
C GLU A 22 19.61 -5.91 4.19
N PRO A 23 19.55 -4.59 4.44
CA PRO A 23 19.17 -3.64 3.41
C PRO A 23 20.20 -3.68 2.28
N LEU A 24 19.71 -3.72 1.05
CA LEU A 24 20.56 -3.62 -0.13
C LEU A 24 21.42 -2.35 -0.07
N GLU A 25 22.58 -2.39 -0.74
CA GLU A 25 23.47 -1.23 -0.84
C GLU A 25 22.70 0.04 -1.26
N PRO A 26 22.87 1.16 -0.54
CA PRO A 26 22.21 2.41 -0.88
C PRO A 26 22.53 2.83 -2.32
N LEU A 27 21.54 3.38 -3.03
CA LEU A 27 21.81 4.02 -4.32
C LEU A 27 22.84 5.14 -4.13
N LYS A 28 23.83 5.21 -5.04
CA LYS A 28 24.75 6.35 -5.15
C LYS A 28 23.94 7.58 -5.57
N ILE A 29 23.54 8.37 -4.58
CA ILE A 29 22.74 9.59 -4.75
C ILE A 29 23.44 10.69 -3.96
N ASP A 30 24.01 11.63 -4.69
CA ASP A 30 24.82 12.71 -4.11
C ASP A 30 23.94 13.80 -3.47
N ASN A 31 22.68 13.93 -3.91
CA ASN A 31 21.74 14.91 -3.37
C ASN A 31 21.06 14.39 -2.08
N PRO A 32 21.28 15.03 -0.91
CA PRO A 32 20.73 14.58 0.37
C PRO A 32 19.20 14.70 0.44
N VAL A 33 18.60 15.68 -0.25
CA VAL A 33 17.13 15.85 -0.32
C VAL A 33 16.51 14.67 -1.05
N ARG A 34 17.10 14.26 -2.18
CA ARG A 34 16.62 13.12 -2.97
C ARG A 34 16.71 11.81 -2.17
N LYS A 35 17.80 11.61 -1.41
CA LYS A 35 17.97 10.46 -0.52
C LYS A 35 16.88 10.42 0.58
N LYS A 36 16.56 11.57 1.19
CA LYS A 36 15.49 11.69 2.19
C LYS A 36 14.12 11.40 1.58
N LEU A 37 13.83 11.96 0.40
CA LEU A 37 12.56 11.74 -0.31
C LEU A 37 12.32 10.26 -0.59
N ILE A 38 13.32 9.52 -1.08
CA ILE A 38 13.17 8.07 -1.33
C ILE A 38 12.77 7.32 -0.05
N LYS A 39 13.39 7.63 1.09
CA LYS A 39 13.07 7.00 2.37
C LYS A 39 11.65 7.35 2.84
N VAL A 40 11.29 8.63 2.79
CA VAL A 40 9.95 9.13 3.15
C VAL A 40 8.90 8.49 2.26
N THR A 41 9.14 8.42 0.95
CA THR A 41 8.19 7.86 -0.01
C THR A 41 7.88 6.39 0.28
N HIS A 42 8.88 5.56 0.57
CA HIS A 42 8.63 4.15 0.92
C HIS A 42 7.91 4.04 2.26
N PHE A 43 8.31 4.83 3.26
CA PHE A 43 7.62 4.85 4.55
C PHE A 43 6.14 5.24 4.40
N SER A 44 5.85 6.31 3.66
CA SER A 44 4.49 6.76 3.37
C SER A 44 3.66 5.71 2.64
N LEU A 45 4.26 4.95 1.71
CA LEU A 45 3.57 3.86 1.02
C LEU A 45 3.10 2.79 2.01
N TYR A 46 3.97 2.34 2.93
CA TYR A 46 3.59 1.35 3.94
C TYR A 46 2.49 1.88 4.86
N THR A 47 2.61 3.13 5.32
CA THR A 47 1.60 3.76 6.17
C THR A 47 0.25 3.88 5.45
N LEU A 48 0.22 4.36 4.21
CA LEU A 48 -1.01 4.49 3.42
C LEU A 48 -1.67 3.14 3.17
N LEU A 49 -0.89 2.11 2.84
CA LEU A 49 -1.40 0.77 2.64
C LEU A 49 -2.01 0.18 3.92
N LEU A 50 -1.37 0.36 5.07
CA LEU A 50 -1.92 -0.07 6.36
C LEU A 50 -3.21 0.68 6.70
N LEU A 51 -3.28 2.00 6.47
CA LEU A 51 -4.50 2.79 6.66
C LEU A 51 -5.64 2.32 5.72
N MET A 52 -5.32 2.01 4.47
CA MET A 52 -6.27 1.50 3.48
C MET A 52 -6.85 0.14 3.89
N VAL A 53 -6.00 -0.80 4.31
CA VAL A 53 -6.44 -2.12 4.80
C VAL A 53 -7.25 -1.98 6.08
N SER A 54 -6.75 -1.25 7.08
CA SER A 54 -7.43 -1.07 8.36
C SER A 54 -8.80 -0.42 8.20
N SER A 55 -8.94 0.60 7.36
CA SER A 55 -10.25 1.23 7.09
C SER A 55 -11.23 0.26 6.40
N GLY A 56 -10.75 -0.60 5.50
CA GLY A 56 -11.58 -1.62 4.86
C GLY A 56 -12.02 -2.73 5.83
N VAL A 57 -11.12 -3.17 6.72
CA VAL A 57 -11.44 -4.15 7.78
C VAL A 57 -12.41 -3.55 8.78
N SER A 58 -12.21 -2.31 9.24
CA SER A 58 -13.15 -1.65 10.15
C SER A 58 -14.54 -1.49 9.51
N LEU A 59 -14.61 -1.15 8.22
CA LEU A 59 -15.89 -1.10 7.51
C LEU A 59 -16.54 -2.49 7.47
N SER A 60 -15.76 -3.53 7.16
CA SER A 60 -16.22 -4.93 7.14
C SER A 60 -16.90 -5.34 8.43
N LEU A 61 -16.27 -5.01 9.56
CA LEU A 61 -16.70 -5.43 10.89
C LEU A 61 -17.92 -4.62 11.35
N ILE A 62 -17.88 -3.29 11.22
CA ILE A 62 -18.92 -2.41 11.76
C ILE A 62 -20.22 -2.49 10.93
N SER A 63 -20.11 -2.68 9.61
CA SER A 63 -21.30 -2.77 8.75
C SER A 63 -21.90 -4.18 8.67
N GLY A 64 -21.23 -5.20 9.23
CA GLY A 64 -21.63 -6.61 9.11
C GLY A 64 -21.44 -7.21 7.71
N VAL A 65 -20.99 -6.44 6.72
CA VAL A 65 -20.83 -6.92 5.33
C VAL A 65 -19.83 -8.07 5.22
N GLY A 66 -18.86 -8.17 6.14
CA GLY A 66 -17.93 -9.29 6.18
C GLY A 66 -18.62 -10.63 6.46
N GLU A 67 -19.55 -10.65 7.41
CA GLU A 67 -20.34 -11.85 7.77
C GLU A 67 -21.19 -12.33 6.60
N ILE A 68 -21.81 -11.39 5.89
CA ILE A 68 -22.61 -11.67 4.71
C ILE A 68 -21.72 -12.21 3.57
N ALA A 69 -20.58 -11.56 3.32
CA ALA A 69 -19.73 -11.87 2.17
C ALA A 69 -18.88 -13.15 2.33
N PHE A 70 -18.50 -13.52 3.56
CA PHE A 70 -17.56 -14.63 3.81
C PHE A 70 -18.14 -15.78 4.63
N PHE A 71 -19.17 -15.53 5.43
CA PHE A 71 -19.69 -16.50 6.40
C PHE A 71 -21.16 -16.88 6.17
N GLY A 72 -21.78 -16.36 5.09
CA GLY A 72 -23.11 -16.77 4.65
C GLY A 72 -24.26 -16.21 5.48
N SER A 73 -24.04 -15.11 6.21
CA SER A 73 -25.11 -14.43 6.95
C SER A 73 -26.25 -13.98 6.01
N THR A 74 -27.49 -14.21 6.43
CA THR A 74 -28.70 -13.77 5.73
C THR A 74 -29.20 -12.40 6.21
N ALA A 75 -28.41 -11.69 7.02
CA ALA A 75 -28.74 -10.33 7.45
C ALA A 75 -28.89 -9.40 6.24
N ALA A 76 -29.81 -8.44 6.32
CA ALA A 76 -29.94 -7.42 5.29
C ALA A 76 -28.66 -6.57 5.23
N LEU A 77 -28.24 -6.22 4.01
CA LEU A 77 -27.19 -5.23 3.83
C LEU A 77 -27.66 -3.86 4.33
N PRO A 78 -26.77 -3.03 4.88
CA PRO A 78 -27.09 -1.63 5.16
C PRO A 78 -27.58 -0.94 3.89
N GLU A 79 -28.60 -0.08 4.02
CA GLU A 79 -29.13 0.71 2.89
C GLU A 79 -28.04 1.61 2.27
N ASP A 80 -27.15 2.15 3.10
CA ASP A 80 -25.97 2.89 2.67
C ASP A 80 -24.78 2.62 3.61
N PHE A 81 -23.58 2.65 3.05
CA PHE A 81 -22.32 2.56 3.77
C PHE A 81 -21.71 3.93 4.11
N VAL A 82 -22.25 5.03 3.57
CA VAL A 82 -21.79 6.41 3.86
C VAL A 82 -21.89 6.76 5.34
N VAL A 83 -22.84 6.15 6.06
CA VAL A 83 -23.02 6.34 7.51
C VAL A 83 -21.80 5.86 8.31
N PHE A 84 -20.99 4.95 7.76
CA PHE A 84 -19.81 4.44 8.42
C PHE A 84 -18.60 5.32 8.09
N LEU A 85 -18.05 6.00 9.10
CA LEU A 85 -16.80 6.76 8.98
C LEU A 85 -15.66 5.99 8.27
N PRO A 86 -15.44 4.68 8.52
CA PRO A 86 -14.46 3.90 7.79
C PRO A 86 -14.62 3.90 6.27
N LYS A 87 -15.85 3.99 5.73
CA LYS A 87 -16.10 4.07 4.29
C LYS A 87 -15.52 5.36 3.70
N THR A 88 -15.76 6.48 4.36
CA THR A 88 -15.22 7.78 3.93
C THR A 88 -13.70 7.80 4.02
N ALA A 89 -13.12 7.28 5.11
CA ALA A 89 -11.68 7.15 5.26
C ALA A 89 -11.07 6.26 4.15
N HIS A 90 -11.67 5.11 3.89
CA HIS A 90 -11.24 4.18 2.84
C HIS A 90 -11.26 4.84 1.45
N ALA A 91 -12.32 5.60 1.13
CA ALA A 91 -12.41 6.32 -0.13
C ALA A 91 -11.32 7.41 -0.28
N ILE A 92 -11.01 8.13 0.79
CA ILE A 92 -9.92 9.12 0.80
C ILE A 92 -8.57 8.42 0.60
N PHE A 93 -8.29 7.37 1.37
CA PHE A 93 -7.03 6.64 1.25
C PHE A 93 -6.86 5.98 -0.11
N ALA A 94 -7.94 5.49 -0.73
CA ALA A 94 -7.91 4.96 -2.10
C ALA A 94 -7.42 6.01 -3.11
N LYS A 95 -8.00 7.22 -3.06
CA LYS A 95 -7.62 8.33 -3.97
C LYS A 95 -6.17 8.77 -3.74
N VAL A 96 -5.78 8.92 -2.48
CA VAL A 96 -4.40 9.30 -2.11
C VAL A 96 -3.42 8.22 -2.55
N LEU A 97 -3.71 6.94 -2.30
CA LEU A 97 -2.85 5.83 -2.69
C LEU A 97 -2.72 5.74 -4.22
N PHE A 98 -3.81 5.94 -4.97
CA PHE A 98 -3.77 5.94 -6.43
C PHE A 98 -2.87 7.04 -6.98
N ALA A 99 -3.01 8.27 -6.47
CA ALA A 99 -2.13 9.38 -6.83
C ALA A 99 -0.67 9.09 -6.44
N PHE A 100 -0.46 8.51 -5.26
CA PHE A 100 0.87 8.16 -4.76
C PHE A 100 1.56 7.10 -5.64
N ILE A 101 0.82 6.08 -6.08
CA ILE A 101 1.33 5.08 -7.03
C ILE A 101 1.73 5.75 -8.36
N GLY A 102 0.95 6.71 -8.86
CA GLY A 102 1.33 7.50 -10.04
C GLY A 102 2.67 8.21 -9.86
N ILE A 103 2.87 8.88 -8.72
CA ILE A 103 4.15 9.54 -8.38
C ILE A 103 5.30 8.54 -8.34
N LEU A 104 5.09 7.35 -7.79
CA LEU A 104 6.10 6.28 -7.73
C LEU A 104 6.52 5.82 -9.13
N ILE A 105 5.55 5.54 -9.99
CA ILE A 105 5.79 5.09 -11.38
C ILE A 105 6.59 6.15 -12.13
N VAL A 106 6.16 7.41 -12.08
CA VAL A 106 6.87 8.53 -12.69
C VAL A 106 8.29 8.65 -12.12
N GLY A 107 8.46 8.51 -10.81
CA GLY A 107 9.77 8.56 -10.16
C GLY A 107 10.72 7.47 -10.65
N VAL A 108 10.24 6.23 -10.81
CA VAL A 108 11.04 5.11 -11.34
C VAL A 108 11.40 5.34 -12.81
N LEU A 109 10.45 5.80 -13.64
CA LEU A 109 10.69 6.10 -15.04
C LEU A 109 11.72 7.22 -15.21
N LEU A 110 11.55 8.34 -14.49
CA LEU A 110 12.50 9.46 -14.52
C LEU A 110 13.90 9.04 -14.05
N TYR A 111 13.99 8.13 -13.07
CA TYR A 111 15.27 7.58 -12.66
C TYR A 111 15.90 6.75 -13.78
N LYS A 112 15.13 5.83 -14.39
CA LYS A 112 15.58 4.94 -15.46
C LYS A 112 16.05 5.70 -16.71
N PHE A 113 15.38 6.80 -17.08
CA PHE A 113 15.78 7.59 -18.24
C PHE A 113 16.99 8.50 -17.99
N LYS A 114 17.24 8.91 -16.73
CA LYS A 114 18.37 9.79 -16.39
C LYS A 114 19.64 9.03 -15.98
N THR A 115 19.57 7.72 -15.81
CA THR A 115 20.70 6.92 -15.32
C THR A 115 20.63 5.54 -15.95
N ASP A 116 21.75 4.99 -16.42
CA ASP A 116 21.88 3.59 -16.88
C ASP A 116 21.66 2.53 -15.78
N SER A 117 21.14 2.96 -14.64
CA SER A 117 20.92 2.13 -13.48
C SER A 117 19.65 1.30 -13.65
N SER A 118 19.83 0.02 -13.44
CA SER A 118 18.75 -0.97 -13.42
C SER A 118 18.08 -1.07 -12.05
N ILE A 119 17.53 0.03 -11.51
CA ILE A 119 16.76 0.00 -10.25
C ILE A 119 15.67 -1.07 -10.29
N SER A 120 15.00 -1.22 -11.42
CA SER A 120 13.97 -2.24 -11.61
C SER A 120 14.50 -3.67 -11.44
N LYS A 121 15.78 -3.95 -11.79
CA LYS A 121 16.39 -5.26 -11.54
C LYS A 121 16.52 -5.55 -10.05
N ARG A 122 16.74 -4.53 -9.21
CA ARG A 122 16.77 -4.67 -7.74
C ARG A 122 15.41 -5.01 -7.12
N MET A 123 14.32 -4.83 -7.88
CA MET A 123 12.94 -5.12 -7.46
C MET A 123 12.38 -6.38 -8.16
N TRP A 124 13.14 -7.00 -9.06
CA TRP A 124 12.73 -8.18 -9.80
C TRP A 124 13.12 -9.46 -9.05
N PHE A 125 12.57 -10.60 -9.48
CA PHE A 125 12.92 -11.91 -8.94
C PHE A 125 14.24 -12.41 -9.54
N GLY A 126 15.16 -12.89 -8.70
CA GLY A 126 16.47 -13.41 -9.14
C GLY A 126 17.57 -12.35 -9.22
N LYS A 127 18.79 -12.78 -9.57
CA LYS A 127 19.92 -11.88 -9.91
C LYS A 127 19.89 -11.54 -11.39
#